data_AF-A0A7D6VJ28-F1
#
_entry.id   AF-A0A7D6VJ28-F1
#
_cell.length_a   1.000
_cell.length_b   1.000
_cell.length_c   1.000
_cell.angle_alpha   90.00
_cell.angle_beta   90.00
_cell.angle_gamma   90.00
#
_symmetry.space_group_name_H-M   'P 1'
#
loop_
_entity.id
_entity.type
_entity.pdbx_description
1 polymer ?
#
loop_
_entity_poly.entity_id
_entity_poly.type
_entity_poly.pdbx_seq_one_letter_code
_entity_poly.pdbx_strand_id
1 'polypeptide(L)'
;MSDQLLAEAHRFLDWARAEGARLDGSDLSVLFVQGVVESMAEDTEEAPSLRAVKLLGYSVYLAELLARTCPGVRCVIDGEGMRLDDVRAVDDAGVVQFTLNWIYNCLDDPDGDDLGFKFICALRDFGELERARHLKDLLGYEG
;
A
#
# COMPACT_ATOMS: atom_id res chain seq x y z
N MET A 1 17.96 -2.74 11.87
CA MET A 1 16.98 -3.85 11.93
C MET A 1 15.74 -3.49 11.12
N SER A 2 15.16 -2.30 11.31
CA SER A 2 14.26 -1.64 10.35
C SER A 2 14.81 -1.65 8.91
N ASP A 3 16.09 -1.29 8.72
CA ASP A 3 16.74 -1.33 7.39
C ASP A 3 16.78 -2.73 6.75
N GLN A 4 16.86 -3.78 7.57
CA GLN A 4 16.89 -5.16 7.08
C GLN A 4 15.50 -5.61 6.62
N LEU A 5 14.47 -5.32 7.40
CA LEU A 5 13.08 -5.59 7.04
C LEU A 5 12.65 -4.79 5.80
N LEU A 6 13.09 -3.53 5.69
CA LEU A 6 12.86 -2.73 4.49
C LEU A 6 13.57 -3.32 3.27
N ALA A 7 14.82 -3.75 3.43
CA ALA A 7 15.53 -4.43 2.35
C ALA A 7 14.86 -5.77 1.96
N GLU A 8 14.26 -6.49 2.91
CA GLU A 8 13.44 -7.69 2.64
C GLU A 8 12.16 -7.35 1.89
N ALA A 9 11.48 -6.28 2.27
CA ALA A 9 10.29 -5.78 1.56
C ALA A 9 10.60 -5.42 0.10
N HIS A 10 11.71 -4.72 -0.16
CA HIS A 10 12.15 -4.41 -1.52
C HIS A 10 12.54 -5.67 -2.30
N ARG A 11 13.30 -6.59 -1.67
CA ARG A 11 13.64 -7.88 -2.30
C ARG A 11 12.39 -8.68 -2.67
N PHE A 12 11.37 -8.67 -1.80
CA PHE A 12 10.09 -9.30 -2.10
C PHE A 12 9.41 -8.66 -3.31
N LEU A 13 9.34 -7.32 -3.38
CA LEU A 13 8.74 -6.62 -4.52
C LEU A 13 9.49 -6.92 -5.83
N ASP A 14 10.82 -6.96 -5.80
CA ASP A 14 11.63 -7.29 -6.97
C ASP A 14 11.41 -8.73 -7.43
N TRP A 15 11.34 -9.67 -6.49
CA TRP A 15 10.97 -11.05 -6.79
C TRP A 15 9.55 -11.14 -7.39
N ALA A 16 8.55 -10.49 -6.77
CA ALA A 16 7.17 -10.51 -7.26
C ALA A 16 7.07 -9.98 -8.70
N ARG A 17 7.80 -8.90 -9.03
CA ARG A 17 7.89 -8.38 -10.41
C ARG A 17 8.52 -9.39 -11.37
N ALA A 18 9.59 -10.07 -10.95
CA ALA A 18 10.27 -11.07 -11.77
C ALA A 18 9.38 -12.30 -12.06
N GLU A 19 8.51 -12.68 -11.11
CA GLU A 19 7.53 -13.76 -11.28
C GLU A 19 6.26 -13.34 -12.05
N GLY A 20 6.21 -12.10 -12.56
CA GLY A 20 5.14 -11.62 -13.44
C GLY A 20 3.99 -10.89 -12.74
N ALA A 21 4.15 -10.45 -11.49
CA ALA A 21 3.17 -9.58 -10.85
C ALA A 21 2.96 -8.29 -11.65
N ARG A 22 1.70 -7.89 -11.86
CA ARG A 22 1.32 -6.69 -12.61
C ARG A 22 1.38 -5.42 -11.76
N LEU A 23 2.49 -5.21 -11.07
CA LEU A 23 2.79 -3.94 -10.38
C LEU A 23 3.37 -2.95 -11.39
N ASP A 24 2.56 -2.52 -12.34
CA ASP A 24 2.97 -1.66 -13.46
C ASP A 24 3.34 -0.24 -13.04
N GLY A 25 3.07 0.12 -11.78
CA GLY A 25 3.38 1.45 -11.24
C GLY A 25 2.32 2.49 -11.58
N SER A 26 1.17 2.06 -12.10
CA SER A 26 -0.04 2.89 -12.21
C SER A 26 -0.90 2.76 -10.95
N ASP A 27 -1.89 3.65 -10.81
CA ASP A 27 -2.88 3.59 -9.74
C ASP A 27 -3.64 2.25 -9.70
N LEU A 28 -3.80 1.59 -10.85
CA LEU A 28 -4.47 0.29 -10.95
C LEU A 28 -3.70 -0.83 -10.26
N SER A 29 -2.41 -0.63 -9.96
CA SER A 29 -1.63 -1.60 -9.19
C SER A 29 -2.23 -1.82 -7.78
N VAL A 30 -3.03 -0.89 -7.25
CA VAL A 30 -3.77 -1.09 -5.98
C VAL A 30 -4.72 -2.29 -6.05
N LEU A 31 -5.29 -2.61 -7.21
CA LEU A 31 -6.23 -3.73 -7.37
C LEU A 31 -5.54 -5.08 -7.30
N PHE A 32 -4.34 -5.14 -7.85
CA PHE A 32 -3.50 -6.31 -7.68
C PHE A 32 -3.19 -6.52 -6.19
N VAL A 33 -2.85 -5.45 -5.46
CA VAL A 33 -2.60 -5.55 -4.02
C VAL A 33 -3.85 -6.00 -3.27
N GLN A 34 -5.03 -5.45 -3.58
CA GLN A 34 -6.32 -5.87 -3.00
C GLN A 34 -6.54 -7.37 -3.16
N GLY A 35 -6.45 -7.89 -4.39
CA GLY A 35 -6.65 -9.32 -4.62
C GLY A 35 -5.62 -10.21 -3.91
N VAL A 36 -4.38 -9.73 -3.71
CA VAL A 36 -3.38 -10.46 -2.92
C VAL A 36 -3.74 -10.46 -1.43
N VAL A 37 -4.18 -9.32 -0.88
CA VAL A 37 -4.59 -9.23 0.53
C VAL A 37 -5.83 -10.08 0.81
N GLU A 38 -6.83 -10.06 -0.07
CA GLU A 38 -8.01 -10.94 0.00
C GLU A 38 -7.61 -12.41 -0.03
N SER A 39 -6.75 -12.80 -0.99
CA SER A 39 -6.26 -14.18 -1.07
C SER A 39 -5.47 -14.60 0.17
N MET A 40 -4.72 -13.69 0.79
CA MET A 40 -3.98 -13.95 2.02
C MET A 40 -4.90 -14.06 3.25
N ALA A 41 -6.03 -13.36 3.26
CA ALA A 41 -7.02 -13.46 4.33
C ALA A 41 -7.71 -14.83 4.31
N GLU A 42 -7.92 -15.41 3.13
CA GLU A 42 -8.48 -16.75 2.94
C GLU A 42 -7.47 -17.88 3.21
N ASP A 43 -6.18 -17.66 2.93
CA ASP A 43 -5.12 -18.66 3.12
C ASP A 43 -4.66 -18.73 4.57
N THR A 44 -5.28 -19.62 5.36
CA THR A 44 -4.92 -19.87 6.76
C THR A 44 -3.59 -20.60 6.98
N GLU A 45 -2.99 -21.21 5.95
CA GLU A 45 -1.77 -22.03 6.07
C GLU A 45 -0.48 -21.21 5.95
N GLU A 46 -0.54 -20.02 5.35
CA GLU A 46 0.63 -19.15 5.19
C GLU A 46 1.22 -18.70 6.54
N ALA A 47 2.54 -18.80 6.68
CA ALA A 47 3.24 -18.41 7.90
C ALA A 47 3.04 -16.91 8.23
N PRO A 48 2.70 -16.53 9.48
CA PRO A 48 2.46 -15.14 9.85
C PRO A 48 3.60 -14.17 9.52
N SER A 49 4.84 -14.63 9.63
CA SER A 49 6.03 -13.84 9.29
C SER A 49 6.10 -13.55 7.78
N LEU A 50 5.70 -14.50 6.93
CA LEU A 50 5.67 -14.31 5.49
C LEU A 50 4.58 -13.31 5.10
N ARG A 51 3.39 -13.42 5.72
CA ARG A 51 2.31 -12.43 5.54
C ARG A 51 2.79 -11.03 5.90
N ALA A 52 3.45 -10.87 7.04
CA ALA A 52 3.96 -9.58 7.50
C ALA A 52 4.96 -8.96 6.50
N VAL A 53 5.87 -9.75 5.93
CA VAL A 53 6.83 -9.26 4.92
C VAL A 53 6.12 -8.85 3.63
N LYS A 54 5.12 -9.63 3.17
CA LYS A 54 4.33 -9.28 1.98
C LYS A 54 3.55 -7.99 2.16
N LEU A 55 2.80 -7.87 3.26
CA LEU A 55 2.01 -6.68 3.59
C LEU A 55 2.90 -5.44 3.71
N LEU A 56 4.07 -5.58 4.33
CA LEU A 56 5.06 -4.52 4.38
C LEU A 56 5.56 -4.14 2.98
N GLY A 57 5.89 -5.12 2.13
CA GLY A 57 6.27 -4.89 0.74
C GLY A 57 5.23 -4.07 -0.02
N TYR A 58 3.96 -4.45 0.08
CA TYR A 58 2.87 -3.72 -0.58
C TYR A 58 2.62 -2.34 0.02
N SER A 59 2.81 -2.19 1.34
CA SER A 59 2.78 -0.87 2.01
C SER A 59 3.85 0.05 1.42
N VAL A 60 5.11 -0.40 1.40
CA VAL A 60 6.21 0.39 0.81
C VAL A 60 5.91 0.75 -0.64
N TYR A 61 5.44 -0.23 -1.42
CA TYR A 61 5.07 -0.02 -2.82
C TYR A 61 4.00 1.07 -3.01
N LEU A 62 2.90 1.04 -2.25
CA LEU A 62 1.83 2.04 -2.39
C LEU A 62 2.27 3.43 -1.92
N ALA A 63 3.12 3.54 -0.90
CA ALA A 63 3.68 4.83 -0.50
C ALA A 63 4.63 5.39 -1.58
N GLU A 64 5.49 4.56 -2.16
CA GLU A 64 6.35 4.97 -3.27
C GLU A 64 5.54 5.32 -4.53
N LEU A 65 4.42 4.64 -4.77
CA LEU A 65 3.49 4.98 -5.84
C LEU A 65 2.87 6.36 -5.61
N LEU A 66 2.35 6.65 -4.41
CA LEU A 66 1.84 7.98 -4.05
C LEU A 66 2.93 9.04 -4.18
N ALA A 67 4.13 8.82 -3.63
CA ALA A 67 5.22 9.79 -3.71
C ALA A 67 5.69 10.08 -5.15
N ARG A 68 5.68 9.08 -6.04
CA ARG A 68 6.02 9.29 -7.46
C ARG A 68 4.95 10.03 -8.23
N THR A 69 3.69 9.91 -7.81
CA THR A 69 2.56 10.38 -8.60
C THR A 69 1.91 11.65 -8.05
N CYS A 70 2.14 12.00 -6.79
CA CYS A 70 1.66 13.22 -6.16
C CYS A 70 2.83 14.20 -5.96
N PRO A 71 2.82 15.38 -6.61
CA PRO A 71 3.89 16.37 -6.45
C PRO A 71 4.08 16.81 -4.99
N GLY A 72 5.34 16.84 -4.53
CA GLY A 72 5.67 17.26 -3.16
C GLY A 72 5.42 16.18 -2.09
N VAL A 73 4.91 15.01 -2.46
CA VAL A 73 4.76 13.87 -1.56
C VAL A 73 6.04 13.04 -1.50
N ARG A 74 6.41 12.61 -0.31
CA ARG A 74 7.55 11.70 -0.08
C ARG A 74 7.13 10.50 0.75
N CYS A 75 7.70 9.35 0.42
CA CYS A 75 7.61 8.15 1.23
C CYS A 75 8.56 8.30 2.43
N VAL A 76 8.01 8.13 3.63
CA VAL A 76 8.74 8.12 4.90
C VAL A 76 8.44 6.81 5.58
N ILE A 77 9.49 6.07 5.90
CA ILE A 77 9.37 4.78 6.57
C ILE A 77 9.88 4.99 8.00
N ASP A 78 8.95 4.93 8.96
CA ASP A 78 9.23 5.05 10.38
C ASP A 78 9.29 3.64 10.98
N GLY A 79 10.35 3.35 11.74
CA GLY A 79 10.59 2.02 12.28
C GLY A 79 11.17 2.06 13.67
N GLU A 80 10.46 1.44 14.63
CA GLU A 80 10.96 1.19 15.97
C GLU A 80 11.18 -0.32 16.18
N GLY A 81 12.45 -0.72 16.31
CA GLY A 81 12.79 -2.13 16.57
C GLY A 81 12.46 -3.07 15.39
N MET A 82 11.66 -4.11 15.66
CA MET A 82 11.21 -5.11 14.65
C MET A 82 9.86 -4.72 14.03
N ARG A 83 9.30 -3.57 14.41
CA ARG A 83 8.04 -3.08 13.87
C ARG A 83 8.37 -1.89 12.99
N LEU A 84 8.09 -2.03 11.70
CA LEU A 84 8.00 -0.86 10.82
C LEU A 84 6.65 -0.25 11.14
N ASP A 85 6.60 0.56 12.20
CA ASP A 85 5.37 0.99 12.83
C ASP A 85 4.52 1.84 11.89
N ASP A 86 5.12 2.55 10.92
CA ASP A 86 4.36 3.24 9.87
C ASP A 86 5.17 3.45 8.58
N VAL A 87 4.67 2.94 7.46
CA VAL A 87 5.01 3.48 6.14
C VAL A 87 4.06 4.65 5.88
N ARG A 88 4.61 5.85 5.66
CA ARG A 88 3.87 7.10 5.53
C ARG A 88 4.13 7.76 4.18
N ALA A 89 3.07 8.31 3.58
CA ALA A 89 3.20 9.36 2.57
C ALA A 89 2.99 10.71 3.27
N VAL A 90 3.87 11.70 3.02
CA VAL A 90 3.79 13.04 3.63
C VAL A 90 4.13 14.13 2.63
N ASP A 91 3.61 15.34 2.82
CA ASP A 91 3.93 16.54 2.03
C ASP A 91 4.72 17.60 2.83
N ASP A 92 5.14 18.67 2.16
CA ASP A 92 5.89 19.79 2.75
C ASP A 92 5.01 20.75 3.58
N ALA A 93 3.68 20.72 3.38
CA ALA A 93 2.74 21.63 4.05
C ALA A 93 2.42 21.21 5.50
N GLY A 94 2.80 20.00 5.90
CA GLY A 94 2.66 19.50 7.25
C GLY A 94 1.49 18.52 7.37
N VAL A 95 1.84 17.23 7.29
CA VAL A 95 1.09 16.09 7.82
C VAL A 95 -0.35 15.96 7.29
N VAL A 96 -0.48 15.61 6.01
CA VAL A 96 -1.37 14.51 5.66
C VAL A 96 -0.58 13.21 5.89
N GLN A 97 -0.47 12.79 7.16
CA GLN A 97 0.18 11.52 7.50
C GLN A 97 -0.75 10.39 7.07
N PHE A 98 -0.45 9.79 5.93
CA PHE A 98 -1.14 8.59 5.52
C PHE A 98 -0.33 7.37 5.93
N THR A 99 -0.64 6.86 7.12
CA THR A 99 -0.11 5.58 7.63
C THR A 99 -0.68 4.44 6.80
N LEU A 100 0.15 3.64 6.14
CA LEU A 100 -0.27 2.44 5.39
C LEU A 100 -0.48 1.20 6.27
N ASN A 101 -0.55 1.37 7.59
CA ASN A 101 -0.91 0.30 8.51
C ASN A 101 -2.34 -0.23 8.29
N TRP A 102 -3.21 0.51 7.60
CA TRP A 102 -4.52 -0.02 7.21
C TRP A 102 -4.41 -1.21 6.24
N ILE A 103 -3.30 -1.42 5.51
CA ILE A 103 -3.15 -2.64 4.69
C ILE A 103 -3.18 -3.90 5.57
N TYR A 104 -2.67 -3.81 6.81
CA TYR A 104 -2.83 -4.89 7.79
C TYR A 104 -4.28 -5.05 8.22
N ASN A 105 -5.01 -3.96 8.46
CA ASN A 105 -6.43 -4.03 8.82
C ASN A 105 -7.28 -4.65 7.69
N CYS A 106 -6.93 -4.39 6.43
CA CYS A 106 -7.57 -5.02 5.27
C CYS A 106 -7.31 -6.53 5.18
N LEU A 107 -6.30 -7.07 5.88
CA LEU A 107 -6.15 -8.52 6.03
C LEU A 107 -7.16 -9.07 7.06
N ASP A 108 -7.40 -8.34 8.14
CA ASP A 108 -8.33 -8.75 9.20
C ASP A 108 -9.80 -8.65 8.76
N ASP A 109 -10.13 -7.68 7.91
CA ASP A 109 -11.46 -7.49 7.33
C ASP A 109 -11.37 -6.97 5.87
N PRO A 110 -11.08 -7.84 4.88
CA PRO A 110 -10.95 -7.44 3.47
C PRO A 110 -12.23 -6.85 2.87
N ASP A 111 -13.38 -7.29 3.37
CA ASP A 111 -14.70 -6.83 2.91
C ASP A 111 -15.10 -5.49 3.55
N GLY A 112 -14.68 -5.23 4.79
CA GLY A 112 -14.98 -4.02 5.55
C GLY A 112 -13.94 -2.90 5.40
N ASP A 113 -12.67 -3.25 5.16
CA ASP A 113 -11.57 -2.34 4.91
C ASP A 113 -11.04 -2.55 3.49
N ASP A 114 -11.57 -1.76 2.55
CA ASP A 114 -11.22 -1.82 1.13
C ASP A 114 -9.98 -0.98 0.79
N LEU A 115 -8.93 -1.59 0.24
CA LEU A 115 -7.70 -0.88 -0.09
C LEU A 115 -7.86 0.13 -1.22
N GLY A 116 -8.67 -0.18 -2.22
CA GLY A 116 -8.95 0.69 -3.36
C GLY A 116 -9.59 1.99 -2.91
N PHE A 117 -10.59 1.90 -2.04
CA PHE A 117 -11.24 3.07 -1.44
C PHE A 117 -10.26 3.93 -0.62
N LYS A 118 -9.42 3.31 0.22
CA LYS A 118 -8.42 4.04 1.04
C LYS A 118 -7.39 4.74 0.16
N PHE A 119 -6.96 4.09 -0.92
CA PHE A 119 -6.02 4.68 -1.88
C PHE A 119 -6.63 5.85 -2.65
N ILE A 120 -7.90 5.76 -3.07
CA ILE A 120 -8.65 6.88 -3.66
C ILE A 120 -8.68 8.08 -2.71
N CYS A 121 -8.96 7.84 -1.43
CA CYS A 121 -8.99 8.90 -0.43
C CYS A 121 -7.61 9.56 -0.28
N ALA A 122 -6.53 8.76 -0.27
CA ALA A 122 -5.18 9.29 -0.23
C ALA A 122 -4.86 10.19 -1.43
N LEU A 123 -5.17 9.74 -2.66
CA LEU A 123 -4.99 10.57 -3.87
C LEU A 123 -5.73 11.91 -3.75
N ARG A 124 -6.99 11.88 -3.28
CA ARG A 124 -7.79 13.08 -3.08
C ARG A 124 -7.15 14.02 -2.06
N ASP A 125 -6.70 13.48 -0.93
CA ASP A 125 -6.13 14.26 0.17
C ASP A 125 -4.77 14.88 -0.22
N PHE A 126 -4.05 14.26 -1.16
CA PHE A 126 -2.85 14.84 -1.81
C PHE A 126 -3.14 15.71 -3.03
N GLY A 127 -4.41 16.03 -3.32
CA GLY A 127 -4.81 16.97 -4.38
C GLY A 127 -4.97 16.35 -5.78
N GLU A 128 -4.82 15.04 -5.94
CA GLU A 128 -4.94 14.31 -7.20
C GLU A 128 -6.41 13.94 -7.51
N LEU A 129 -7.28 14.94 -7.55
CA LEU A 129 -8.75 14.78 -7.62
C LEU A 129 -9.23 14.04 -8.87
N GLU A 130 -8.63 14.29 -10.03
CA GLU A 130 -9.06 13.66 -11.29
C GLU A 130 -8.72 12.17 -11.31
N ARG A 131 -7.55 11.79 -10.80
CA ARG A 131 -7.13 10.39 -10.67
C ARG A 131 -7.94 9.64 -9.62
N ALA A 132 -8.18 10.28 -8.47
CA ALA A 132 -9.07 9.75 -7.45
C ALA A 132 -10.46 9.46 -8.03
N ARG A 133 -11.01 10.37 -8.85
CA ARG A 133 -12.30 10.17 -9.54
C ARG A 133 -12.23 9.03 -10.55
N HIS A 134 -11.21 9.00 -11.40
CA HIS A 134 -11.05 7.95 -12.40
C HIS A 134 -11.01 6.56 -11.77
N LEU A 135 -10.22 6.39 -10.70
CA LEU A 135 -10.13 5.14 -9.99
C LEU A 135 -11.44 4.80 -9.27
N LYS A 136 -12.11 5.79 -8.66
CA LYS A 136 -13.44 5.60 -8.04
C LYS A 136 -14.46 5.06 -9.04
N ASP A 137 -14.53 5.66 -10.23
CA ASP A 137 -15.48 5.26 -11.29
C ASP A 137 -15.19 3.82 -11.76
N LEU A 138 -13.91 3.45 -11.87
CA LEU A 138 -13.48 2.12 -12.30
C LEU A 138 -13.83 1.03 -11.28
N LEU A 139 -13.82 1.38 -9.99
CA LEU A 139 -14.15 0.48 -8.88
C LEU A 139 -15.63 0.45 -8.54
N GLY A 140 -16.44 1.28 -9.20
CA GLY A 140 -17.88 1.29 -9.00
C GLY A 140 -18.30 1.72 -7.59
N TYR A 141 -17.45 2.48 -6.87
CA TYR A 141 -17.89 3.09 -5.62
C TYR A 141 -18.90 4.18 -5.94
N GLU A 142 -20.16 3.96 -5.60
CA GLU A 142 -21.16 5.01 -5.65
C GLU A 142 -20.91 6.02 -4.50
N GLY A 143 -21.10 7.31 -4.78
CA GLY A 143 -20.87 8.41 -3.82
C GLY A 143 -22.08 8.74 -2.97
#